data_AF-A0A0B1SL51-F1
#
_entry.id   AF-A0A0B1SL51-F1
#
_cell.length_a   1.000
_cell.length_b   1.000
_cell.length_c   1.000
_cell.angle_alpha   90.00
_cell.angle_beta   90.00
_cell.angle_gamma   90.00
#
_symmetry.space_group_name_H-M   'P 1'
#
loop_
_entity.id
_entity.type
_entity.pdbx_description
1 polymer ?
#
loop_
_entity_poly.entity_id
_entity_poly.type
_entity_poly.pdbx_seq_one_letter_code
_entity_poly.pdbx_strand_id
1 'polypeptide(L)'
;MSDEVAIVTKAKENIIFAMSALSEFQRREMSQAKHNLIHKCSFNGKPCDIDKDFAIISDPTFGNCFTFNHNRSDFKSSLRAGPMYGMELISQLGKLVHYLSWFYY
;
A
#
# COMPACT_ATOMS: atom_id res chain seq x y z
N MET A 1 35.42 -4.11 -11.83
CA MET A 1 34.31 -4.62 -11.00
C MET A 1 33.41 -3.43 -10.74
N SER A 2 32.48 -3.15 -11.64
CA SER A 2 31.42 -2.18 -11.33
C SER A 2 30.48 -2.94 -10.40
N ASP A 3 30.39 -2.51 -9.15
CA ASP A 3 29.58 -3.18 -8.14
C ASP A 3 28.13 -3.21 -8.62
N GLU A 4 27.61 -4.41 -8.87
CA GLU A 4 26.20 -4.66 -9.18
C GLU A 4 25.28 -3.94 -8.17
N VAL A 5 25.72 -3.88 -6.91
CA VAL A 5 25.07 -3.13 -5.83
C VAL A 5 24.96 -1.64 -6.14
N ALA A 6 26.01 -1.02 -6.68
CA ALA A 6 26.01 0.40 -7.05
C ALA A 6 25.07 0.67 -8.23
N ILE A 7 25.01 -0.24 -9.20
CA ILE A 7 24.08 -0.14 -10.35
C ILE A 7 22.63 -0.23 -9.87
N VAL A 8 22.30 -1.24 -9.06
CA VAL A 8 20.94 -1.43 -8.51
C VAL A 8 20.53 -0.26 -7.62
N THR A 9 21.46 0.28 -6.83
CA THR A 9 21.19 1.44 -5.98
C THR A 9 20.87 2.67 -6.83
N LYS A 10 21.67 2.92 -7.88
CA LYS A 10 21.43 4.05 -8.78
C LYS A 10 20.11 3.93 -9.53
N ALA A 11 19.76 2.72 -9.96
CA ALA A 11 18.47 2.46 -10.62
C ALA A 11 17.29 2.76 -9.68
N LYS A 12 17.37 2.32 -8.41
CA LYS A 12 16.34 2.59 -7.40
C LYS A 12 16.19 4.09 -7.14
N GLU A 13 17.29 4.81 -6.97
CA GLU A 13 17.27 6.27 -6.76
C GLU A 13 16.62 7.01 -7.92
N ASN A 14 16.95 6.63 -9.16
CA ASN A 14 16.37 7.25 -10.35
C ASN A 14 14.85 7.04 -10.43
N ILE A 15 14.35 5.86 -10.04
CA ILE A 15 12.92 5.57 -10.00
C ILE A 15 12.24 6.42 -8.92
N ILE A 16 12.79 6.48 -7.71
CA ILE A 16 12.24 7.32 -6.63
C ILE A 16 12.22 8.79 -7.05
N PHE A 17 13.29 9.27 -7.68
CA PHE A 17 13.35 10.64 -8.21
C PHE A 17 12.26 10.90 -9.25
N ALA A 18 12.11 10.01 -10.24
CA ALA A 18 11.05 10.12 -11.24
C ALA A 18 9.64 10.10 -10.62
N MET A 19 9.39 9.21 -9.65
CA MET A 19 8.10 9.15 -8.94
C MET A 19 7.84 10.41 -8.13
N SER A 20 8.87 10.98 -7.51
CA SER A 20 8.75 12.21 -6.70
C SER A 20 8.41 13.45 -7.54
N ALA A 21 8.72 13.45 -8.84
CA ALA A 21 8.38 14.52 -9.76
C ALA A 21 6.90 14.48 -10.22
N LEU A 22 6.18 13.39 -9.97
CA LEU A 22 4.78 13.24 -10.35
C LEU A 22 3.82 13.83 -9.30
N SER A 23 2.67 14.32 -9.76
CA SER A 23 1.62 14.77 -8.86
C SER A 23 1.11 13.62 -7.99
N GLU A 24 0.60 13.93 -6.80
CA GLU A 24 0.03 12.93 -5.90
C GLU A 24 -1.12 12.15 -6.55
N PHE A 25 -1.95 12.82 -7.36
CA PHE A 25 -3.03 12.17 -8.12
C PHE A 25 -2.48 11.11 -9.09
N GLN A 26 -1.46 11.46 -9.87
CA GLN A 26 -0.82 10.51 -10.79
C GLN A 26 -0.20 9.33 -10.05
N ARG A 27 0.49 9.57 -8.92
CA ARG A 27 1.06 8.50 -8.10
C ARG A 27 -0.03 7.56 -7.55
N ARG A 28 -1.18 8.11 -7.17
CA ARG A 28 -2.33 7.32 -6.67
C ARG A 28 -2.94 6.44 -7.75
N GLU A 29 -3.16 6.98 -8.95
CA GLU A 29 -3.76 6.26 -10.08
C GLU A 29 -2.86 5.15 -10.64
N MET A 30 -1.54 5.34 -10.64
CA MET A 30 -0.59 4.34 -11.14
C MET A 30 -0.29 3.22 -10.13
N SER A 31 -0.58 3.42 -8.85
CA SER A 31 -0.31 2.45 -7.80
C SER A 31 -1.51 1.52 -7.56
N GLN A 32 -1.37 0.56 -6.65
CA GLN A 32 -2.41 -0.43 -6.38
C GLN A 32 -3.67 0.25 -5.80
N ALA A 33 -4.84 -0.18 -6.27
CA ALA A 33 -6.12 0.27 -5.75
C ALA A 33 -6.48 -0.44 -4.44
N LYS A 34 -7.29 0.21 -3.59
CA LYS A 34 -7.76 -0.32 -2.29
C LYS A 34 -8.32 -1.73 -2.40
N HIS A 35 -9.32 -1.92 -3.27
CA HIS A 35 -10.04 -3.18 -3.45
C HIS A 35 -9.21 -4.28 -4.13
N ASN A 36 -8.08 -3.92 -4.77
CA ASN A 36 -7.16 -4.91 -5.32
C ASN A 36 -6.22 -5.46 -4.25
N LEU A 37 -5.80 -4.60 -3.31
CA LEU A 37 -4.90 -5.01 -2.23
C LEU A 37 -5.67 -5.62 -1.05
N ILE A 38 -6.79 -5.03 -0.63
CA ILE A 38 -7.57 -5.44 0.54
C ILE A 38 -8.73 -6.31 0.06
N HIS A 39 -8.58 -7.64 0.13
CA HIS A 39 -9.58 -8.57 -0.35
C HIS A 39 -10.67 -8.86 0.70
N LYS A 40 -10.28 -9.01 1.97
CA LYS A 40 -11.22 -9.11 3.10
C LYS A 40 -10.68 -8.35 4.30
N CYS A 41 -11.58 -7.72 5.05
CA CYS A 41 -11.27 -7.01 6.30
C CYS A 41 -12.36 -7.29 7.33
N SER A 42 -11.96 -7.58 8.57
CA SER A 42 -12.84 -7.61 9.73
C SER A 42 -12.18 -6.93 10.94
N PHE A 43 -12.98 -6.26 11.77
CA PHE A 43 -12.55 -5.71 13.06
C PHE A 43 -13.64 -5.94 14.10
N ASN A 44 -13.28 -6.45 15.29
CA ASN A 44 -14.27 -6.91 16.28
C ASN A 44 -15.30 -7.92 15.73
N GLY A 45 -14.87 -8.78 14.79
CA GLY A 45 -15.75 -9.74 14.12
C GLY A 45 -16.79 -9.10 13.18
N LYS A 46 -16.70 -7.80 12.89
CA LYS A 46 -17.57 -7.10 11.94
C LYS A 46 -16.80 -6.76 10.67
N PRO A 47 -17.42 -6.88 9.48
CA PRO A 47 -16.76 -6.49 8.23
C PRO A 47 -16.48 -4.98 8.19
N CYS A 48 -15.30 -4.61 7.68
CA CYS A 48 -14.92 -3.20 7.49
C CYS A 48 -15.53 -2.63 6.20
N ASP A 49 -15.72 -1.32 6.15
CA ASP A 49 -16.00 -0.57 4.91
C ASP A 49 -14.65 -0.12 4.31
N ILE A 50 -14.18 -0.80 3.25
CA ILE A 50 -12.85 -0.56 2.66
C ILE A 50 -12.70 0.90 2.18
N ASP A 51 -13.78 1.51 1.71
CA ASP A 51 -13.72 2.86 1.17
C ASP A 51 -13.67 3.91 2.28
N LYS A 52 -14.40 3.71 3.38
CA LYS A 52 -14.48 4.67 4.49
C LYS A 52 -13.46 4.44 5.61
N ASP A 53 -13.17 3.19 5.95
CA ASP A 53 -12.34 2.88 7.13
C ASP A 53 -10.83 3.04 6.84
N PHE A 54 -10.44 3.04 5.57
CA PHE A 54 -9.05 3.16 5.13
C PHE A 54 -8.77 4.50 4.44
N ALA A 55 -7.77 5.24 4.91
CA ALA A 55 -7.24 6.40 4.20
C ALA A 55 -6.10 6.00 3.25
N ILE A 56 -5.99 6.67 2.11
CA ILE A 56 -4.87 6.50 1.17
C ILE A 56 -3.77 7.50 1.51
N ILE A 57 -2.55 7.01 1.67
CA ILE A 57 -1.33 7.81 1.79
C ILE A 57 -0.41 7.41 0.63
N SER A 58 -0.06 8.35 -0.24
CA SER A 58 0.81 8.08 -1.38
C SER A 58 2.28 8.32 -1.04
N ASP A 59 3.06 7.24 -1.00
CA ASP A 59 4.50 7.26 -0.79
C ASP A 59 5.24 7.09 -2.12
N PRO A 60 6.27 7.90 -2.44
CA PRO A 60 7.00 7.81 -3.70
C PRO A 60 7.86 6.53 -3.83
N THR A 61 8.14 5.84 -2.72
CA THR A 61 8.94 4.61 -2.67
C THR A 61 8.04 3.37 -2.69
N PHE A 62 6.95 3.39 -1.94
CA PHE A 62 6.07 2.23 -1.72
C PHE A 62 4.75 2.28 -2.49
N GLY A 63 4.37 3.43 -3.05
CA GLY A 63 3.09 3.63 -3.72
C GLY A 63 1.96 3.93 -2.74
N ASN A 64 0.75 3.41 -3.02
CA ASN A 64 -0.42 3.62 -2.18
C ASN A 64 -0.35 2.76 -0.91
N CYS A 65 -0.25 3.44 0.23
CA CYS A 65 -0.42 2.86 1.55
C CYS A 65 -1.85 3.10 2.05
N PHE A 66 -2.43 2.11 2.75
CA PHE A 66 -3.78 2.23 3.31
C PHE A 66 -3.75 2.14 4.83
N THR A 67 -4.30 3.17 5.49
CA THR A 67 -4.29 3.28 6.96
C THR A 67 -5.69 3.10 7.50
N PHE A 68 -5.89 2.03 8.27
CA PHE A 68 -7.11 1.82 9.04
C PHE A 68 -7.16 2.74 10.26
N ASN A 69 -8.37 3.08 10.71
CA ASN A 69 -8.61 3.86 11.93
C ASN A 69 -7.91 5.23 11.92
N HIS A 70 -7.90 5.87 10.76
CA HIS A 70 -7.30 7.19 10.55
C HIS A 70 -8.18 8.32 11.11
N ASN A 71 -9.50 8.10 11.18
CA ASN A 71 -10.47 9.09 11.61
C ASN A 71 -10.55 9.11 13.14
N ARG A 72 -10.10 10.22 13.75
CA ARG A 72 -10.13 10.39 15.21
C ARG A 72 -11.54 10.59 15.78
N SER A 73 -12.51 10.99 14.96
CA SER A 73 -13.90 11.20 15.38
C SER A 73 -14.72 9.91 15.42
N ASP A 74 -14.37 8.91 14.60
CA ASP A 74 -14.96 7.57 14.59
C ASP A 74 -13.87 6.52 14.84
N PHE A 75 -13.25 6.62 16.02
CA PHE A 75 -12.17 5.72 16.41
C PHE A 75 -12.70 4.33 16.72
N LYS A 76 -12.13 3.31 16.07
CA LYS A 76 -12.44 1.90 16.32
C LYS A 76 -11.55 1.35 17.44
N SER A 77 -12.14 0.96 18.57
CA SER A 77 -11.45 0.29 19.68
C SER A 77 -11.80 -1.20 19.75
N SER A 78 -10.85 -2.03 20.18
CA SER A 78 -11.10 -3.46 20.39
C SER A 78 -11.97 -3.68 21.63
N LEU A 79 -12.96 -4.57 21.52
CA LEU A 79 -13.85 -4.91 22.64
C LEU A 79 -13.12 -5.70 23.74
N ARG A 80 -12.19 -6.57 23.33
CA ARG A 80 -11.37 -7.41 24.19
C ARG A 80 -10.05 -7.74 23.49
N ALA A 81 -9.04 -8.14 24.25
CA ALA A 81 -7.88 -8.79 23.68
C ALA A 81 -8.26 -10.16 23.09
N GLY A 82 -7.79 -10.43 21.87
CA GLY A 82 -7.96 -11.71 21.19
C GLY A 82 -8.01 -11.56 19.66
N PRO A 83 -7.66 -12.61 18.90
CA PRO A 83 -7.55 -12.54 17.44
C PRO A 83 -8.88 -12.18 16.77
N MET A 84 -10.00 -12.65 17.31
CA MET A 84 -11.35 -12.36 16.79
C MET A 84 -11.81 -10.91 17.01
N TYR A 85 -11.19 -10.22 17.98
CA TYR A 85 -11.54 -8.84 18.37
C TYR A 85 -10.53 -7.81 17.85
N GLY A 86 -9.47 -8.28 17.22
CA GLY A 86 -8.47 -7.46 16.54
C GLY A 86 -8.87 -7.18 15.09
N MET A 87 -7.88 -6.74 14.32
CA MET A 87 -7.99 -6.61 12.87
C MET A 87 -7.63 -7.93 12.20
N GLU A 88 -8.52 -8.41 11.35
CA GLU A 88 -8.28 -9.49 10.41
C GLU A 88 -8.22 -8.89 9.01
N LEU A 89 -7.15 -9.18 8.29
CA LEU A 89 -6.92 -8.66 6.94
C LEU A 89 -6.44 -9.80 6.05
N ILE A 90 -7.12 -9.96 4.92
CA ILE A 90 -6.64 -10.80 3.82
C ILE A 90 -6.28 -9.86 2.69
N SER A 91 -4.99 -9.76 2.40
CA SER A 91 -4.47 -8.97 1.30
C SER A 91 -4.10 -9.82 0.10
N GLN A 92 -4.33 -9.29 -1.10
CA GLN A 92 -3.89 -9.89 -2.34
C GLN A 92 -2.76 -9.06 -2.91
N LEU A 93 -1.54 -9.61 -2.82
CA LEU A 93 -0.38 -9.02 -3.48
C LEU A 93 -0.40 -9.48 -4.95
N GLY A 94 -0.56 -8.53 -5.88
CA GLY A 94 -0.30 -8.80 -7.28
C GLY A 94 1.14 -9.26 -7.46
N LYS A 95 1.37 -10.33 -8.24
CA LYS A 95 2.75 -10.72 -8.61
C LYS A 95 3.37 -9.57 -9.40
N LEU A 96 4.36 -8.92 -8.79
CA LEU A 96 5.12 -7.76 -9.30
C LEU A 96 5.81 -8.01 -10.67
N VAL A 97 5.79 -9.26 -11.17
CA VAL A 97 6.39 -9.71 -12.42
C VAL A 97 5.84 -8.97 -13.66
N HIS A 98 4.63 -8.39 -13.60
CA HIS A 98 4.07 -7.65 -14.75
C HIS A 98 4.37 -6.15 -14.78
N TYR A 99 4.74 -5.50 -13.66
CA TYR A 99 4.84 -4.03 -13.61
C TYR A 99 6.26 -3.47 -13.84
N LEU A 100 7.31 -4.25 -13.55
CA LEU A 100 8.70 -3.81 -13.75
C LEU A 100 9.46 -4.55 -14.85
N SER A 101 8.92 -5.65 -15.40
CA SER A 101 9.61 -6.41 -16.46
C SER A 101 9.73 -5.66 -17.79
N TRP A 102 8.92 -4.63 -18.02
CA TRP A 102 8.98 -3.81 -19.24
C TRP A 102 10.11 -2.77 -19.24
N PHE A 103 10.79 -2.55 -18.11
CA PHE A 103 11.93 -1.62 -18.01
C PHE A 103 13.31 -2.30 -18.11
N TYR A 104 13.33 -3.61 -18.37
CA TYR A 104 14.55 -4.42 -18.46
C TYR A 104 14.83 -5.00 -19.87
N TYR A 105 14.17 -4.49 -20.92
CA TYR A 105 14.51 -4.75 -22.32
C TYR A 105 14.88 -3.46 -23.05
#